data_AF-A0A3D0R4W9-F1
#
_entry.id   AF-A0A3D0R4W9-F1
#
_cell.length_a   1.000
_cell.length_b   1.000
_cell.length_c   1.000
_cell.angle_alpha   90.00
_cell.angle_beta   90.00
_cell.angle_gamma   90.00
#
_symmetry.space_group_name_H-M   'P 1'
#
loop_
_entity.id
_entity.type
_entity.pdbx_description
1 polymer ?
#
loop_
_entity_poly.entity_id
_entity_poly.type
_entity_poly.pdbx_seq_one_letter_code
_entity_poly.pdbx_strand_id
1 'polypeptide(L)'
;QSLNDKGMLVRDNEYGTLEEDAWRRDFSINSLYYDIHDGSIVDFTGGLNDIEHRVIRMIGKPEKRYQEDPVRMLRAIRFSAKLNFSLHPDTASPIKTSQSLLRYVPSSRLFDEVTKLYQCGMAQKVHTLMLEYGLFGELFPATAKTYQSAYPTHQFLEVALNNTDSRLAQNKPITPAFLFAVFLWFPLLERAAYLKKHTPLQPLPALEQAMTDILLTQNKIVAIPKRFTQVMREIWLLQFRFTRRLGTRAANLLEHPRFRAAYDFLALRALVQDADLELAQWWTLYQDASLEEQTMMVSLLEKAHAQKRKSKQSS
;
A
#
# COMPACT_ATOMS: atom_id res chain seq x y z
N GLN A 1 12.48 -13.50 29.14
CA GLN A 1 12.18 -13.50 27.68
C GLN A 1 12.30 -14.90 27.09
N SER A 2 11.29 -15.37 26.32
CA SER A 2 11.39 -16.63 25.56
C SER A 2 11.67 -16.31 24.09
N LEU A 3 12.75 -16.88 23.55
CA LEU A 3 13.13 -16.81 22.14
C LEU A 3 12.76 -18.13 21.45
N ASN A 4 12.40 -18.09 20.16
CA ASN A 4 12.28 -19.30 19.36
C ASN A 4 13.67 -19.81 18.90
N ASP A 5 13.70 -20.94 18.20
CA ASP A 5 14.93 -21.55 17.64
C ASP A 5 15.74 -20.62 16.71
N LYS A 6 15.17 -19.46 16.34
CA LYS A 6 15.79 -18.45 15.48
C LYS A 6 16.13 -17.16 16.23
N GLY A 7 16.02 -17.14 17.56
CA GLY A 7 16.35 -15.98 18.38
C GLY A 7 15.30 -14.86 18.40
N MET A 8 14.07 -15.12 17.92
CA MET A 8 12.98 -14.12 17.91
C MET A 8 12.09 -14.24 19.15
N LEU A 9 11.61 -13.11 19.67
CA LEU A 9 10.77 -13.04 20.85
C LEU A 9 9.39 -13.72 20.64
N VAL A 10 9.05 -14.65 21.52
CA VAL A 10 7.79 -15.41 21.52
C VAL A 10 6.87 -14.98 22.66
N ARG A 11 7.42 -14.66 23.84
CA ARG A 11 6.69 -14.13 25.01
C ARG A 11 7.60 -13.22 25.85
N ASP A 12 7.06 -12.09 26.28
CA ASP A 12 7.70 -11.14 27.20
C ASP A 12 6.67 -10.53 28.17
N ASN A 13 6.19 -11.34 29.12
CA ASN A 13 5.22 -10.92 30.15
C ASN A 13 5.85 -10.93 31.56
N GLU A 14 7.03 -10.33 31.70
CA GLU A 14 7.61 -10.06 33.02
C GLU A 14 7.40 -8.58 33.38
N TYR A 15 6.85 -8.35 34.57
CA TYR A 15 6.70 -7.01 35.14
C TYR A 15 8.02 -6.61 35.80
N GLY A 16 8.32 -5.31 35.75
CA GLY A 16 9.56 -4.74 36.27
C GLY A 16 9.37 -3.30 36.72
N THR A 17 10.46 -2.65 37.12
CA THR A 17 10.47 -1.22 37.44
C THR A 17 10.22 -0.36 36.19
N LEU A 18 9.95 0.93 36.40
CA LEU A 18 9.78 1.90 35.31
C LEU A 18 11.03 1.94 34.40
N GLU A 19 12.21 1.86 35.01
CA GLU A 19 13.49 1.81 34.30
C GLU A 19 13.63 0.54 33.45
N GLU A 20 13.32 -0.62 34.01
CA GLU A 20 13.35 -1.90 33.29
C GLU A 20 12.35 -1.93 32.12
N ASP A 21 11.17 -1.32 32.25
CA ASP A 21 10.25 -1.14 31.11
C ASP A 21 10.85 -0.22 30.04
N ALA A 22 11.44 0.91 30.45
CA ALA A 22 12.04 1.88 29.52
C ALA A 22 13.09 1.22 28.62
N TRP A 23 14.00 0.42 29.19
CA TRP A 23 15.06 -0.27 28.44
C TRP A 23 14.54 -1.36 27.49
N ARG A 24 13.34 -1.91 27.72
CA ARG A 24 12.69 -2.89 26.84
C ARG A 24 11.96 -2.25 25.65
N ARG A 25 11.68 -0.95 25.69
CA ARG A 25 11.03 -0.23 24.58
C ARG A 25 11.93 -0.13 23.36
N ASP A 26 11.32 0.16 22.22
CA ASP A 26 12.04 0.14 20.93
C ASP A 26 12.89 1.39 20.72
N PHE A 27 12.33 2.57 21.03
CA PHE A 27 12.94 3.87 20.71
C PHE A 27 12.93 4.81 21.90
N SER A 28 14.00 5.60 22.05
CA SER A 28 14.20 6.54 23.17
C SER A 28 13.02 7.49 23.35
N ILE A 29 12.59 8.11 22.25
CA ILE A 29 11.47 9.06 22.22
C ILE A 29 10.12 8.45 22.66
N ASN A 30 9.98 7.12 22.63
CA ASN A 30 8.76 6.41 23.03
C ASN A 30 8.88 5.80 24.43
N SER A 31 9.95 6.13 25.18
CA SER A 31 10.25 5.60 26.52
C SER A 31 10.25 6.68 27.61
N LEU A 32 9.60 7.81 27.35
CA LEU A 32 9.39 8.87 28.33
C LEU A 32 8.15 8.56 29.18
N TYR A 33 8.24 8.85 30.48
CA TYR A 33 7.13 8.71 31.43
C TYR A 33 6.79 10.08 32.01
N TYR A 34 5.51 10.31 32.26
CA TYR A 34 5.00 11.54 32.86
C TYR A 34 4.44 11.23 34.24
N ASP A 35 4.94 11.93 35.26
CA ASP A 35 4.41 11.84 36.62
C ASP A 35 3.26 12.85 36.79
N ILE A 36 2.08 12.34 37.15
CA ILE A 36 0.87 13.16 37.33
C ILE A 36 0.86 13.93 38.66
N HIS A 37 1.73 13.57 39.60
CA HIS A 37 1.77 14.18 40.93
C HIS A 37 2.52 15.51 40.93
N ASP A 38 3.66 15.57 40.25
CA ASP A 38 4.52 16.76 40.19
C ASP A 38 4.69 17.33 38.77
N GLY A 39 4.15 16.65 37.75
CA GLY A 39 4.24 17.07 36.36
C GLY A 39 5.61 16.83 35.72
N SER A 40 6.48 16.06 36.38
CA SER A 40 7.83 15.77 35.88
C SER A 40 7.82 14.76 34.72
N ILE A 41 8.87 14.80 33.90
CA ILE A 41 9.14 13.81 32.85
C ILE A 41 10.35 12.99 33.29
N VAL A 42 10.18 11.67 33.35
CA VAL A 42 11.25 10.72 33.63
C VAL A 42 11.79 10.17 32.32
N ASP A 43 13.10 10.35 32.10
CA ASP A 43 13.83 9.92 30.92
C ASP A 43 15.07 9.11 31.31
N PHE A 44 15.03 7.80 31.06
CA PHE A 44 16.15 6.90 31.34
C PHE A 44 17.06 6.66 30.13
N THR A 45 16.62 7.04 28.93
CA THR A 45 17.27 6.60 27.67
C THR A 45 17.74 7.75 26.78
N GLY A 46 17.55 8.99 27.23
CA GLY A 46 17.89 10.19 26.47
C GLY A 46 16.84 10.57 25.41
N GLY A 47 15.59 10.15 25.61
CA GLY A 47 14.48 10.44 24.70
C GLY A 47 14.21 11.93 24.52
N LEU A 48 14.36 12.75 25.56
CA LEU A 48 14.17 14.21 25.46
C LEU A 48 15.20 14.85 24.52
N ASN A 49 16.46 14.47 24.67
CA ASN A 49 17.53 14.95 23.80
C ASN A 49 17.32 14.51 22.34
N ASP A 50 16.89 13.27 22.11
CA ASP A 50 16.59 12.79 20.76
C ASP A 50 15.35 13.50 20.15
N ILE A 51 14.35 13.88 20.96
CA ILE A 51 13.23 14.71 20.49
C ILE A 51 13.71 16.10 20.06
N GLU A 52 14.53 16.75 20.88
CA GLU A 52 15.09 18.08 20.58
C GLU A 52 15.89 18.08 19.27
N HIS A 53 16.70 17.03 19.07
CA HIS A 53 17.52 16.85 17.87
C HIS A 53 16.76 16.19 16.70
N ARG A 54 15.48 15.85 16.86
CA ARG A 54 14.64 15.18 15.86
C ARG A 54 15.24 13.87 15.34
N VAL A 55 15.66 13.01 16.26
CA VAL A 55 16.31 11.72 15.99
C VAL A 55 15.43 10.56 16.45
N ILE A 56 15.32 9.52 15.63
CA ILE A 56 14.81 8.21 16.03
C ILE A 56 16.00 7.32 16.36
N ARG A 57 16.17 7.03 17.64
CA ARG A 57 17.23 6.15 18.16
C ARG A 57 16.63 4.91 18.77
N MET A 58 17.12 3.75 18.35
CA MET A 58 16.78 2.48 18.96
C MET A 58 17.48 2.31 20.31
N ILE A 59 16.74 1.80 21.30
CA ILE A 59 17.29 1.51 22.62
C ILE A 59 18.06 0.18 22.57
N GLY A 60 19.27 0.14 23.14
CA GLY A 60 20.14 -1.05 23.12
C GLY A 60 20.90 -1.21 21.79
N LYS A 61 21.27 -2.44 21.44
CA LYS A 61 22.06 -2.75 20.23
C LYS A 61 21.16 -3.07 19.03
N PRO A 62 21.10 -2.22 17.99
CA PRO A 62 20.12 -2.35 16.92
C PRO A 62 20.12 -3.71 16.20
N GLU A 63 21.29 -4.29 15.92
CA GLU A 63 21.41 -5.62 15.30
C GLU A 63 20.68 -6.70 16.11
N LYS A 64 20.88 -6.71 17.43
CA LYS A 64 20.23 -7.69 18.32
C LYS A 64 18.72 -7.45 18.38
N ARG A 65 18.31 -6.18 18.50
CA ARG A 65 16.90 -5.80 18.58
C ARG A 65 16.14 -6.16 17.29
N TYR A 66 16.77 -6.02 16.12
CA TYR A 66 16.17 -6.45 14.85
C TYR A 66 16.12 -7.97 14.70
N GLN A 67 17.09 -8.72 15.25
CA GLN A 67 17.02 -10.19 15.32
C GLN A 67 15.89 -10.67 16.23
N GLU A 68 15.72 -10.04 17.39
CA GLU A 68 14.66 -10.37 18.34
C GLU A 68 13.25 -10.07 17.79
N ASP A 69 13.07 -8.90 17.16
CA ASP A 69 11.82 -8.53 16.50
C ASP A 69 12.06 -7.69 15.23
N PRO A 70 12.04 -8.32 14.05
CA PRO A 70 12.33 -7.65 12.79
C PRO A 70 11.35 -6.51 12.43
N VAL A 71 10.12 -6.51 12.98
CA VAL A 71 9.16 -5.43 12.67
C VAL A 71 9.60 -4.08 13.25
N ARG A 72 10.58 -4.05 14.17
CA ARG A 72 11.18 -2.80 14.66
C ARG A 72 11.82 -1.99 13.52
N MET A 73 12.31 -2.63 12.46
CA MET A 73 12.77 -1.93 11.25
C MET A 73 11.62 -1.13 10.61
N LEU A 74 10.46 -1.77 10.41
CA LEU A 74 9.27 -1.11 9.85
C LEU A 74 8.78 0.04 10.75
N ARG A 75 8.84 -0.15 12.07
CA ARG A 75 8.48 0.88 13.05
C ARG A 75 9.44 2.08 13.02
N ALA A 76 10.74 1.84 12.88
CA ALA A 76 11.74 2.91 12.76
C ALA A 76 11.44 3.80 11.54
N ILE A 77 11.19 3.18 10.39
CA ILE A 77 10.81 3.87 9.15
C ILE A 77 9.51 4.65 9.33
N ARG A 78 8.49 4.04 9.94
CA ARG A 78 7.20 4.69 10.21
C ARG A 78 7.36 5.94 11.07
N PHE A 79 8.12 5.85 12.17
CA PHE A 79 8.32 6.99 13.08
C PHE A 79 9.17 8.09 12.45
N SER A 80 10.25 7.74 11.74
CA SER A 80 11.08 8.69 10.99
C SER A 80 10.25 9.47 9.95
N ALA A 81 9.41 8.77 9.19
CA ALA A 81 8.53 9.41 8.23
C ALA A 81 7.47 10.28 8.90
N LYS A 82 6.71 9.72 9.85
CA LYS A 82 5.57 10.39 10.52
C LYS A 82 5.99 11.65 11.28
N LEU A 83 7.08 11.58 12.04
CA LEU A 83 7.55 12.69 12.89
C LEU A 83 8.47 13.65 12.12
N ASN A 84 8.84 13.31 10.89
CA ASN A 84 9.89 14.00 10.14
C ASN A 84 11.25 14.04 10.87
N PHE A 85 11.61 12.93 11.52
CA PHE A 85 12.86 12.77 12.26
C PHE A 85 13.86 11.95 11.44
N SER A 86 15.17 12.16 11.64
CA SER A 86 16.22 11.33 11.03
C SER A 86 16.42 10.05 11.85
N LEU A 87 16.86 8.97 11.20
CA LEU A 87 17.31 7.79 11.94
C LEU A 87 18.73 8.03 12.46
N HIS A 88 19.00 7.66 13.72
CA HIS A 88 20.37 7.65 14.21
C HIS A 88 21.24 6.71 13.35
N PRO A 89 22.52 7.03 13.04
CA PRO A 89 23.37 6.18 12.22
C PRO A 89 23.43 4.71 12.66
N ASP A 90 23.59 4.45 13.96
CA ASP A 90 23.62 3.08 14.51
C ASP A 90 22.26 2.37 14.37
N THR A 91 21.16 3.12 14.39
CA THR A 91 19.82 2.56 14.18
C THR A 91 19.58 2.24 12.70
N ALA A 92 20.11 3.06 11.80
CA ALA A 92 19.92 2.95 10.36
C ALA A 92 20.82 1.89 9.71
N SER A 93 22.10 1.83 10.11
CA SER A 93 23.13 1.01 9.46
C SER A 93 22.79 -0.48 9.33
N PRO A 94 22.15 -1.17 10.31
CA PRO A 94 21.93 -2.60 10.23
C PRO A 94 20.61 -2.96 9.54
N ILE A 95 19.78 -1.98 9.15
CA ILE A 95 18.47 -2.25 8.54
C ILE A 95 18.65 -3.01 7.22
N LYS A 96 19.56 -2.56 6.35
CA LYS A 96 19.79 -3.19 5.03
C LYS A 96 20.30 -4.62 5.15
N THR A 97 21.20 -4.88 6.09
CA THR A 97 21.76 -6.23 6.32
C THR A 97 20.76 -7.15 7.03
N SER A 98 19.82 -6.59 7.80
CA SER A 98 18.81 -7.32 8.56
C SER A 98 17.47 -7.49 7.83
N GLN A 99 17.26 -6.85 6.67
CA GLN A 99 15.97 -6.81 5.97
C GLN A 99 15.34 -8.19 5.73
N SER A 100 16.16 -9.20 5.43
CA SER A 100 15.73 -10.57 5.13
C SER A 100 15.06 -11.27 6.33
N LEU A 101 15.30 -10.77 7.55
CA LEU A 101 14.66 -11.28 8.76
C LEU A 101 13.15 -11.08 8.75
N LEU A 102 12.63 -10.12 7.96
CA LEU A 102 11.19 -9.93 7.79
C LEU A 102 10.49 -11.20 7.27
N ARG A 103 11.18 -12.06 6.51
CA ARG A 103 10.63 -13.33 6.01
C ARG A 103 10.26 -14.32 7.10
N TYR A 104 10.78 -14.13 8.32
CA TYR A 104 10.48 -14.99 9.46
C TYR A 104 9.39 -14.44 10.36
N VAL A 105 8.92 -13.21 10.12
CA VAL A 105 7.80 -12.61 10.85
C VAL A 105 6.50 -13.27 10.38
N PRO A 106 5.57 -13.63 11.28
CA PRO A 106 4.25 -14.10 10.89
C PRO A 106 3.56 -13.13 9.91
N SER A 107 3.05 -13.66 8.80
CA SER A 107 2.49 -12.87 7.71
C SER A 107 1.30 -11.99 8.12
N SER A 108 0.56 -12.37 9.16
CA SER A 108 -0.51 -11.55 9.76
C SER A 108 0.03 -10.31 10.48
N ARG A 109 1.14 -10.44 11.23
CA ARG A 109 1.81 -9.30 11.87
C ARG A 109 2.34 -8.33 10.83
N LEU A 110 2.89 -8.84 9.71
CA LEU A 110 3.32 -7.99 8.60
C LEU A 110 2.15 -7.22 7.96
N PHE A 111 0.95 -7.81 7.87
CA PHE A 111 -0.22 -7.10 7.37
C PHE A 111 -0.60 -5.91 8.25
N ASP A 112 -0.61 -6.10 9.58
CA ASP A 112 -0.91 -5.03 10.53
C ASP A 112 0.14 -3.91 10.46
N GLU A 113 1.43 -4.28 10.39
CA GLU A 113 2.50 -3.30 10.30
C GLU A 113 2.51 -2.55 8.97
N VAL A 114 2.30 -3.21 7.82
CA VAL A 114 2.17 -2.55 6.51
C VAL A 114 0.99 -1.58 6.51
N THR A 115 -0.13 -1.96 7.12
CA THR A 115 -1.31 -1.09 7.23
C THR A 115 -0.98 0.17 8.03
N LYS A 116 -0.41 0.03 9.23
CA LYS A 116 0.01 1.18 10.06
C LYS A 116 1.08 2.04 9.37
N LEU A 117 1.98 1.41 8.63
CA LEU A 117 3.09 2.03 7.93
C LEU A 117 2.59 2.96 6.81
N TYR A 118 1.69 2.49 5.95
CA TYR A 118 1.18 3.27 4.82
C TYR A 118 -0.09 4.08 5.11
N GLN A 119 -0.68 3.95 6.31
CA GLN A 119 -1.82 4.77 6.75
C GLN A 119 -1.44 5.79 7.83
N CYS A 120 -0.16 6.15 7.93
CA CYS A 120 0.32 7.11 8.93
C CYS A 120 0.24 8.59 8.49
N GLY A 121 -0.26 8.86 7.28
CA GLY A 121 -0.35 10.21 6.69
C GLY A 121 0.92 10.73 6.03
N MET A 122 1.96 9.89 5.96
CA MET A 122 3.25 10.17 5.31
C MET A 122 3.69 8.97 4.45
N ALA A 123 2.73 8.33 3.79
CA ALA A 123 2.85 7.12 3.00
C ALA A 123 3.87 7.24 1.86
N GLN A 124 3.96 8.40 1.20
CA GLN A 124 4.98 8.61 0.16
C GLN A 124 6.39 8.61 0.76
N LYS A 125 6.62 9.37 1.84
CA LYS A 125 7.92 9.43 2.52
C LYS A 125 8.32 8.07 3.08
N VAL A 126 7.36 7.35 3.66
CA VAL A 126 7.51 5.96 4.09
C VAL A 126 8.00 5.09 2.93
N HIS A 127 7.38 5.20 1.75
CA HIS A 127 7.76 4.38 0.61
C HIS A 127 9.19 4.66 0.14
N THR A 128 9.58 5.93 0.08
CA THR A 128 10.96 6.32 -0.25
C THR A 128 11.97 5.66 0.69
N LEU A 129 11.73 5.74 2.01
CA LEU A 129 12.59 5.09 2.99
C LEU A 129 12.56 3.56 2.88
N MET A 130 11.40 2.96 2.62
CA MET A 130 11.27 1.51 2.42
C MET A 130 12.06 1.02 1.20
N LEU A 131 12.17 1.82 0.14
CA LEU A 131 13.03 1.54 -1.02
C LEU A 131 14.50 1.75 -0.66
N GLU A 132 14.83 2.88 -0.03
CA GLU A 132 16.19 3.23 0.37
C GLU A 132 16.84 2.13 1.21
N TYR A 133 16.10 1.58 2.18
CA TYR A 133 16.56 0.53 3.08
C TYR A 133 16.28 -0.89 2.58
N GLY A 134 15.71 -1.06 1.38
CA GLY A 134 15.48 -2.36 0.74
C GLY A 134 14.33 -3.21 1.35
N LEU A 135 13.62 -2.67 2.33
CA LEU A 135 12.54 -3.36 3.04
C LEU A 135 11.30 -3.61 2.17
N PHE A 136 11.04 -2.75 1.18
CA PHE A 136 9.86 -2.91 0.31
C PHE A 136 9.90 -4.23 -0.48
N GLY A 137 11.08 -4.61 -0.99
CA GLY A 137 11.25 -5.82 -1.80
C GLY A 137 11.01 -7.11 -1.02
N GLU A 138 11.23 -7.08 0.29
CA GLU A 138 10.96 -8.22 1.19
C GLU A 138 9.45 -8.42 1.41
N LEU A 139 8.66 -7.34 1.37
CA LEU A 139 7.22 -7.39 1.59
C LEU A 139 6.42 -7.55 0.29
N PHE A 140 6.90 -6.96 -0.81
CA PHE A 140 6.23 -6.92 -2.12
C PHE A 140 7.19 -7.30 -3.25
N PRO A 141 7.76 -8.53 -3.26
CA PRO A 141 8.77 -8.91 -4.24
C PRO A 141 8.25 -8.92 -5.68
N ALA A 142 6.97 -9.27 -5.89
CA ALA A 142 6.36 -9.22 -7.22
C ALA A 142 6.30 -7.79 -7.75
N THR A 143 5.89 -6.84 -6.91
CA THR A 143 5.88 -5.40 -7.26
C THR A 143 7.28 -4.88 -7.50
N ALA A 144 8.24 -5.24 -6.66
CA ALA A 144 9.62 -4.81 -6.81
C ALA A 144 10.24 -5.25 -8.14
N LYS A 145 9.88 -6.44 -8.66
CA LYS A 145 10.31 -6.89 -9.99
C LYS A 145 9.78 -6.01 -11.12
N THR A 146 8.59 -5.44 -10.97
CA THR A 146 8.00 -4.59 -12.01
C THR A 146 8.70 -3.23 -12.16
N TYR A 147 9.54 -2.81 -11.20
CA TYR A 147 10.36 -1.60 -11.37
C TYR A 147 11.35 -1.69 -12.53
N GLN A 148 11.73 -2.91 -12.93
CA GLN A 148 12.61 -3.15 -14.08
C GLN A 148 11.84 -3.43 -15.38
N SER A 149 10.50 -3.33 -15.35
CA SER A 149 9.64 -3.61 -16.49
C SER A 149 9.28 -2.32 -17.26
N ALA A 150 8.49 -2.47 -18.33
CA ALA A 150 7.95 -1.32 -19.06
C ALA A 150 6.79 -0.59 -18.34
N TYR A 151 6.32 -1.11 -17.20
CA TYR A 151 5.22 -0.48 -16.46
C TYR A 151 5.70 0.75 -15.68
N PRO A 152 4.87 1.81 -15.55
CA PRO A 152 5.19 3.01 -14.78
C PRO A 152 4.99 2.78 -13.27
N THR A 153 5.58 1.70 -12.73
CA THR A 153 5.35 1.27 -11.34
C THR A 153 5.76 2.34 -10.34
N HIS A 154 6.93 2.95 -10.50
CA HIS A 154 7.39 4.01 -9.60
C HIS A 154 6.42 5.19 -9.56
N GLN A 155 6.05 5.72 -10.73
CA GLN A 155 5.16 6.87 -10.83
C GLN A 155 3.76 6.55 -10.29
N PHE A 156 3.25 5.35 -10.56
CA PHE A 156 1.92 4.94 -10.09
C PHE A 156 1.86 4.85 -8.57
N LEU A 157 2.87 4.22 -7.94
CA LEU A 157 2.93 4.13 -6.49
C LEU A 157 3.09 5.52 -5.87
N GLU A 158 3.96 6.37 -6.43
CA GLU A 158 4.15 7.74 -5.95
C GLU A 158 2.85 8.55 -5.96
N VAL A 159 2.14 8.59 -7.10
CA VAL A 159 0.88 9.34 -7.22
C VAL A 159 -0.21 8.77 -6.30
N ALA A 160 -0.31 7.44 -6.19
CA ALA A 160 -1.29 6.79 -5.31
C ALA A 160 -1.03 7.06 -3.82
N LEU A 161 0.24 7.06 -3.42
CA LEU A 161 0.63 7.32 -2.02
C LEU A 161 0.48 8.80 -1.66
N ASN A 162 0.85 9.72 -2.55
CA ASN A 162 0.57 11.15 -2.38
C ASN A 162 -0.93 11.43 -2.26
N ASN A 163 -1.75 10.73 -3.06
CA ASN A 163 -3.21 10.81 -2.94
C ASN A 163 -3.70 10.27 -1.60
N THR A 164 -3.12 9.16 -1.13
CA THR A 164 -3.44 8.57 0.17
C THR A 164 -3.16 9.56 1.31
N ASP A 165 -2.00 10.22 1.30
CA ASP A 165 -1.64 11.23 2.31
C ASP A 165 -2.59 12.43 2.27
N SER A 166 -2.89 12.92 1.07
CA SER A 166 -3.85 14.03 0.87
C SER A 166 -5.25 13.68 1.39
N ARG A 167 -5.70 12.43 1.20
CA ARG A 167 -7.00 11.98 1.71
C ARG A 167 -7.02 11.93 3.23
N LEU A 168 -5.96 11.44 3.87
CA LEU A 168 -5.89 11.39 5.33
C LEU A 168 -5.89 12.81 5.92
N ALA A 169 -5.14 13.73 5.32
CA ALA A 169 -5.12 15.14 5.72
C ALA A 169 -6.50 15.81 5.62
N GLN A 170 -7.35 15.36 4.69
CA GLN A 170 -8.73 15.80 4.52
C GLN A 170 -9.75 15.02 5.38
N ASN A 171 -9.29 14.20 6.34
CA ASN A 171 -10.13 13.32 7.16
C ASN A 171 -11.03 12.36 6.35
N LYS A 172 -10.61 12.01 5.12
CA LYS A 172 -11.33 11.03 4.30
C LYS A 172 -10.88 9.62 4.66
N PRO A 173 -11.79 8.63 4.68
CA PRO A 173 -11.43 7.26 4.99
C PRO A 173 -10.51 6.67 3.91
N ILE A 174 -9.56 5.87 4.37
CA ILE A 174 -8.63 5.10 3.55
C ILE A 174 -8.81 3.63 3.90
N THR A 175 -8.81 2.76 2.89
CA THR A 175 -8.97 1.32 3.10
C THR A 175 -7.66 0.59 2.77
N PRO A 176 -7.25 -0.42 3.56
CA PRO A 176 -6.10 -1.26 3.21
C PRO A 176 -6.27 -1.93 1.85
N ALA A 177 -7.50 -2.36 1.51
CA ALA A 177 -7.79 -2.98 0.22
C ALA A 177 -7.34 -2.13 -0.97
N PHE A 178 -7.57 -0.81 -0.93
CA PHE A 178 -7.15 0.07 -2.02
C PHE A 178 -5.62 0.13 -2.18
N LEU A 179 -4.88 0.27 -1.07
CA LEU A 179 -3.41 0.30 -1.09
C LEU A 179 -2.82 -1.00 -1.63
N PHE A 180 -3.30 -2.15 -1.14
CA PHE A 180 -2.86 -3.44 -1.66
C PHE A 180 -3.26 -3.65 -3.13
N ALA A 181 -4.43 -3.14 -3.56
CA ALA A 181 -4.83 -3.17 -4.97
C ALA A 181 -3.84 -2.38 -5.85
N VAL A 182 -3.35 -1.25 -5.35
CA VAL A 182 -2.35 -0.39 -6.02
C VAL A 182 -1.01 -1.13 -6.09
N PHE A 183 -0.50 -1.64 -4.96
CA PHE A 183 0.79 -2.32 -4.92
C PHE A 183 0.86 -3.52 -5.87
N LEU A 184 -0.23 -4.26 -6.03
CA LEU A 184 -0.26 -5.49 -6.82
C LEU A 184 -0.79 -5.32 -8.25
N TRP A 185 -1.05 -4.08 -8.71
CA TRP A 185 -1.63 -3.84 -10.03
C TRP A 185 -0.77 -4.34 -11.19
N PHE A 186 0.47 -3.88 -11.27
CA PHE A 186 1.37 -4.29 -12.36
C PHE A 186 1.80 -5.75 -12.30
N PRO A 187 2.08 -6.34 -11.13
CA PRO A 187 2.26 -7.79 -11.01
C PRO A 187 1.07 -8.60 -11.55
N LEU A 188 -0.16 -8.13 -11.30
CA LEU A 188 -1.38 -8.72 -11.85
C LEU A 188 -1.39 -8.64 -13.38
N LEU A 189 -1.09 -7.49 -13.97
CA LEU A 189 -1.07 -7.32 -15.42
C LEU A 189 0.00 -8.19 -16.09
N GLU A 190 1.20 -8.25 -15.52
CA GLU A 190 2.28 -9.10 -15.99
C GLU A 190 1.88 -10.58 -15.96
N ARG A 191 1.28 -11.04 -14.86
CA ARG A 191 0.79 -12.41 -14.74
C ARG A 191 -0.35 -12.72 -15.71
N ALA A 192 -1.29 -11.80 -15.89
CA ALA A 192 -2.39 -11.95 -16.84
C ALA A 192 -1.88 -12.03 -18.29
N ALA A 193 -0.89 -11.19 -18.66
CA ALA A 193 -0.25 -11.23 -19.96
C ALA A 193 0.51 -12.56 -20.19
N TYR A 194 1.20 -13.06 -19.16
CA TYR A 194 1.85 -14.37 -19.21
C TYR A 194 0.83 -15.49 -19.47
N LEU A 195 -0.26 -15.55 -18.69
CA LEU A 195 -1.28 -16.60 -18.84
C LEU A 195 -1.96 -16.55 -20.21
N LYS A 196 -2.28 -15.35 -20.72
CA LYS A 196 -2.86 -15.17 -22.05
C LYS A 196 -1.96 -15.71 -23.18
N LYS A 197 -0.64 -15.66 -23.01
CA LYS A 197 0.33 -16.15 -24.00
C LYS A 197 0.57 -17.67 -23.91
N HIS A 198 0.49 -18.25 -22.71
CA HIS A 198 0.93 -19.63 -22.45
C HIS A 198 -0.21 -20.60 -22.14
N THR A 199 -1.46 -20.15 -22.16
CA THR A 199 -2.63 -20.98 -21.90
C THR A 199 -3.75 -20.67 -22.91
N PRO A 200 -4.67 -21.60 -23.18
CA PRO A 200 -5.81 -21.38 -24.08
C PRO A 200 -6.94 -20.55 -23.43
N LEU A 201 -6.69 -19.94 -22.26
CA LEU A 201 -7.71 -19.20 -21.52
C LEU A 201 -8.14 -17.93 -22.27
N GLN A 202 -9.46 -17.68 -22.27
CA GLN A 202 -10.01 -16.41 -22.74
C GLN A 202 -9.55 -15.25 -21.84
N PRO A 203 -9.60 -13.98 -22.31
CA PRO A 203 -9.02 -12.84 -21.58
C PRO A 203 -9.54 -12.65 -20.14
N LEU A 204 -10.84 -12.82 -19.90
CA LEU A 204 -11.42 -12.65 -18.56
C LEU A 204 -11.05 -13.81 -17.62
N PRO A 205 -11.22 -15.10 -17.99
CA PRO A 205 -10.71 -16.21 -17.19
C PRO A 205 -9.20 -16.13 -16.89
N ALA A 206 -8.37 -15.71 -17.85
CA ALA A 206 -6.94 -15.52 -17.64
C ALA A 206 -6.65 -14.45 -16.59
N LEU A 207 -7.41 -13.35 -16.60
CA LEU A 207 -7.31 -12.28 -15.61
C LEU A 207 -7.73 -12.77 -14.22
N GLU A 208 -8.86 -13.50 -14.09
CA GLU A 208 -9.32 -14.03 -12.81
C GLU A 208 -8.35 -15.06 -12.21
N GLN A 209 -7.73 -15.88 -13.06
CA GLN A 209 -6.65 -16.78 -12.66
C GLN A 209 -5.42 -15.97 -12.19
N ALA A 210 -5.02 -14.93 -12.92
CA ALA A 210 -3.92 -14.06 -12.50
C ALA A 210 -4.16 -13.39 -11.15
N MET A 211 -5.38 -12.90 -10.88
CA MET A 211 -5.76 -12.37 -9.57
C MET A 211 -5.59 -13.42 -8.48
N THR A 212 -5.98 -14.66 -8.74
CA THR A 212 -5.82 -15.77 -7.80
C THR A 212 -4.35 -16.06 -7.52
N ASP A 213 -3.53 -16.18 -8.56
CA ASP A 213 -2.11 -16.49 -8.44
C ASP A 213 -1.32 -15.42 -7.66
N ILE A 214 -1.57 -14.14 -7.97
CA ILE A 214 -0.91 -13.01 -7.30
C ILE A 214 -1.32 -12.92 -5.84
N LEU A 215 -2.62 -13.04 -5.55
CA LEU A 215 -3.11 -13.00 -4.16
C LEU A 215 -2.61 -14.18 -3.33
N LEU A 216 -2.57 -15.40 -3.89
CA LEU A 216 -2.04 -16.57 -3.20
C LEU A 216 -0.55 -16.42 -2.91
N THR A 217 0.23 -15.92 -3.86
CA THR A 217 1.66 -15.69 -3.68
C THR A 217 1.92 -14.60 -2.64
N GLN A 218 1.22 -13.47 -2.74
CA GLN A 218 1.38 -12.35 -1.80
C GLN A 218 0.97 -12.73 -0.37
N ASN A 219 -0.11 -13.51 -0.20
CA ASN A 219 -0.60 -13.94 1.11
C ASN A 219 0.37 -14.83 1.90
N LYS A 220 1.33 -15.47 1.21
CA LYS A 220 2.42 -16.21 1.89
C LYS A 220 3.40 -15.28 2.61
N ILE A 221 3.48 -14.02 2.19
CA ILE A 221 4.40 -13.00 2.73
C ILE A 221 3.65 -12.08 3.68
N VAL A 222 2.58 -11.45 3.19
CA VAL A 222 1.72 -10.53 3.95
C VAL A 222 0.30 -11.06 3.86
N ALA A 223 -0.24 -11.58 4.97
CA ALA A 223 -1.55 -12.24 4.96
C ALA A 223 -2.68 -11.20 4.92
N ILE A 224 -3.18 -10.93 3.71
CA ILE A 224 -4.28 -10.00 3.46
C ILE A 224 -5.60 -10.72 3.76
N PRO A 225 -6.40 -10.26 4.74
CA PRO A 225 -7.70 -10.85 5.05
C PRO A 225 -8.64 -10.92 3.83
N LYS A 226 -9.45 -11.99 3.76
CA LYS A 226 -10.38 -12.26 2.65
C LYS A 226 -11.31 -11.08 2.32
N ARG A 227 -11.78 -10.38 3.35
CA ARG A 227 -12.63 -9.18 3.20
C ARG A 227 -11.96 -8.08 2.36
N PHE A 228 -10.63 -7.97 2.41
CA PHE A 228 -9.89 -6.98 1.63
C PHE A 228 -9.54 -7.52 0.24
N THR A 229 -9.16 -8.80 0.11
CA THR A 229 -8.86 -9.38 -1.20
C THR A 229 -10.08 -9.43 -2.11
N GLN A 230 -11.29 -9.60 -1.57
CA GLN A 230 -12.53 -9.49 -2.33
C GLN A 230 -12.73 -8.08 -2.89
N VAL A 231 -12.53 -7.03 -2.08
CA VAL A 231 -12.62 -5.64 -2.52
C VAL A 231 -11.58 -5.32 -3.58
N MET A 232 -10.34 -5.82 -3.42
CA MET A 232 -9.29 -5.66 -4.43
C MET A 232 -9.69 -6.26 -5.79
N ARG A 233 -10.24 -7.48 -5.79
CA ARG A 233 -10.73 -8.13 -7.01
C ARG A 233 -11.83 -7.32 -7.68
N GLU A 234 -12.78 -6.79 -6.91
CA GLU A 234 -13.84 -5.93 -7.42
C GLU A 234 -13.24 -4.66 -8.08
N ILE A 235 -12.31 -3.97 -7.40
CA ILE A 235 -11.62 -2.79 -7.94
C ILE A 235 -10.94 -3.11 -9.27
N TRP A 236 -10.18 -4.21 -9.34
CA TRP A 236 -9.47 -4.63 -10.55
C TRP A 236 -10.41 -5.04 -11.68
N LEU A 237 -11.47 -5.81 -11.40
CA LEU A 237 -12.45 -6.22 -12.42
C LEU A 237 -13.14 -5.00 -13.05
N LEU A 238 -13.46 -3.99 -12.25
CA LEU A 238 -14.08 -2.77 -12.75
C LEU A 238 -13.16 -1.98 -13.70
N GLN A 239 -11.84 -2.08 -13.56
CA GLN A 239 -10.88 -1.47 -14.50
C GLN A 239 -11.12 -1.88 -15.96
N PHE A 240 -11.54 -3.12 -16.18
CA PHE A 240 -11.84 -3.66 -17.51
C PHE A 240 -13.29 -3.42 -17.95
N ARG A 241 -14.15 -2.95 -17.04
CA ARG A 241 -15.55 -2.60 -17.32
C ARG A 241 -15.74 -1.13 -17.66
N PHE A 242 -14.88 -0.23 -17.18
CA PHE A 242 -14.99 1.21 -17.47
C PHE A 242 -15.01 1.56 -18.97
N THR A 243 -14.43 0.72 -19.82
CA THR A 243 -14.48 0.90 -21.28
C THR A 243 -15.87 0.62 -21.88
N ARG A 244 -16.72 -0.14 -21.19
CA ARG A 244 -18.05 -0.57 -21.65
C ARG A 244 -19.11 0.46 -21.26
N ARG A 245 -19.19 1.55 -22.01
CA ARG A 245 -20.02 2.73 -21.71
C ARG A 245 -21.34 2.82 -22.49
N LEU A 246 -21.64 1.87 -23.38
CA LEU A 246 -22.82 1.92 -24.26
C LEU A 246 -24.07 1.32 -23.60
N GLY A 247 -25.24 1.85 -23.94
CA GLY A 247 -26.52 1.49 -23.32
C GLY A 247 -26.54 1.75 -21.81
N THR A 248 -27.22 0.87 -21.06
CA THR A 248 -27.37 0.98 -19.59
C THR A 248 -26.11 0.61 -18.80
N ARG A 249 -25.04 0.18 -19.47
CA ARG A 249 -23.84 -0.35 -18.80
C ARG A 249 -23.12 0.71 -17.95
N ALA A 250 -23.14 1.97 -18.39
CA ALA A 250 -22.53 3.06 -17.64
C ALA A 250 -23.28 3.33 -16.32
N ALA A 251 -24.61 3.44 -16.38
CA ALA A 251 -25.47 3.62 -15.22
C ALA A 251 -25.33 2.45 -14.22
N ASN A 252 -25.40 1.21 -14.69
CA ASN A 252 -25.24 0.02 -13.84
C ASN A 252 -23.86 -0.03 -13.15
N LEU A 253 -22.83 0.52 -13.81
CA LEU A 253 -21.49 0.56 -13.23
C LEU A 253 -21.39 1.66 -12.16
N LEU A 254 -22.04 2.80 -12.38
CA LEU A 254 -22.10 3.91 -11.42
C LEU A 254 -22.77 3.49 -10.10
N GLU A 255 -23.80 2.64 -10.16
CA GLU A 255 -24.50 2.10 -8.99
C GLU A 255 -23.69 1.04 -8.20
N HIS A 256 -22.56 0.58 -8.73
CA HIS A 256 -21.79 -0.48 -8.08
C HIS A 256 -21.22 -0.02 -6.72
N PRO A 257 -21.31 -0.82 -5.64
CA PRO A 257 -20.84 -0.40 -4.30
C PRO A 257 -19.36 -0.01 -4.21
N ARG A 258 -18.55 -0.49 -5.16
CA ARG A 258 -17.11 -0.18 -5.29
C ARG A 258 -16.77 0.80 -6.39
N PHE A 259 -17.76 1.41 -7.04
CA PHE A 259 -17.52 2.35 -8.14
C PHE A 259 -16.52 3.43 -7.74
N ARG A 260 -16.74 4.12 -6.60
CA ARG A 260 -15.86 5.21 -6.16
C ARG A 260 -14.40 4.80 -6.03
N ALA A 261 -14.13 3.67 -5.38
CA ALA A 261 -12.76 3.16 -5.24
C ALA A 261 -12.17 2.75 -6.60
N ALA A 262 -12.95 2.11 -7.47
CA ALA A 262 -12.47 1.73 -8.79
C ALA A 262 -12.23 2.93 -9.72
N TYR A 263 -13.05 3.98 -9.61
CA TYR A 263 -12.88 5.22 -10.33
C TYR A 263 -11.65 5.99 -9.83
N ASP A 264 -11.48 6.13 -8.52
CA ASP A 264 -10.27 6.73 -7.95
C ASP A 264 -9.02 5.99 -8.45
N PHE A 265 -9.09 4.65 -8.55
CA PHE A 265 -8.02 3.83 -9.12
C PHE A 265 -7.78 4.10 -10.62
N LEU A 266 -8.84 4.22 -11.43
CA LEU A 266 -8.75 4.57 -12.86
C LEU A 266 -8.11 5.96 -13.04
N ALA A 267 -8.50 6.93 -12.23
CA ALA A 267 -7.94 8.28 -12.28
C ALA A 267 -6.43 8.27 -11.99
N LEU A 268 -5.97 7.52 -10.97
CA LEU A 268 -4.54 7.35 -10.70
C LEU A 268 -3.80 6.72 -11.88
N ARG A 269 -4.39 5.71 -12.53
CA ARG A 269 -3.80 5.07 -13.72
C ARG A 269 -3.69 6.03 -14.91
N ALA A 270 -4.70 6.89 -15.09
CA ALA A 270 -4.69 7.89 -16.16
C ALA A 270 -3.60 8.95 -15.95
N LEU A 271 -3.34 9.37 -14.70
CA LEU A 271 -2.27 10.32 -14.38
C LEU A 271 -0.87 9.82 -14.77
N VAL A 272 -0.67 8.50 -14.78
CA VAL A 272 0.61 7.86 -15.16
C VAL A 272 0.57 7.22 -16.54
N GLN A 273 -0.44 7.54 -17.35
CA GLN A 273 -0.62 7.05 -18.73
C GLN A 273 -0.74 5.52 -18.85
N ASP A 274 -1.10 4.81 -17.77
CA ASP A 274 -1.48 3.38 -17.80
C ASP A 274 -2.95 3.18 -18.25
N ALA A 275 -3.76 4.24 -18.16
CA ALA A 275 -5.12 4.27 -18.68
C ALA A 275 -5.34 5.53 -19.52
N ASP A 276 -6.32 5.46 -20.42
CA ASP A 276 -6.72 6.58 -21.27
C ASP A 276 -7.26 7.74 -20.42
N LEU A 277 -6.68 8.93 -20.61
CA LEU A 277 -7.09 10.15 -19.92
C LEU A 277 -8.51 10.57 -20.32
N GLU A 278 -8.90 10.41 -21.58
CA GLU A 278 -10.26 10.74 -22.05
C GLU A 278 -11.29 9.85 -21.37
N LEU A 279 -10.95 8.59 -21.11
CA LEU A 279 -11.83 7.67 -20.39
C LEU A 279 -12.05 8.14 -18.95
N ALA A 280 -10.99 8.52 -18.24
CA ALA A 280 -11.10 9.02 -16.87
C ALA A 280 -11.90 10.33 -16.79
N GLN A 281 -11.64 11.27 -17.72
CA GLN A 281 -12.39 12.53 -17.82
C GLN A 281 -13.87 12.30 -18.12
N TRP A 282 -14.19 11.37 -19.03
CA TRP A 282 -15.58 11.02 -19.31
C TRP A 282 -16.30 10.52 -18.05
N TRP A 283 -15.67 9.65 -17.26
CA TRP A 283 -16.24 9.16 -16.00
C TRP A 283 -16.28 10.22 -14.90
N THR A 284 -15.38 11.21 -14.93
CA THR A 284 -15.45 12.39 -14.07
C THR A 284 -16.74 13.15 -14.34
N LEU A 285 -17.00 13.48 -15.60
CA LEU A 285 -18.21 14.21 -16.00
C LEU A 285 -19.48 13.38 -15.76
N TYR A 286 -19.46 12.10 -16.13
CA TYR A 286 -20.64 11.24 -16.06
C TYR A 286 -21.16 11.03 -14.64
N GLN A 287 -20.27 10.90 -13.65
CA GLN A 287 -20.67 10.62 -12.26
C GLN A 287 -21.32 11.84 -11.56
N ASP A 288 -21.00 13.05 -12.01
CA ASP A 288 -21.52 14.30 -11.46
C ASP A 288 -22.68 14.88 -12.31
N ALA A 289 -22.93 14.31 -13.50
CA ALA A 289 -23.97 14.74 -14.43
C ALA A 289 -25.38 14.34 -13.99
N SER A 290 -26.37 15.15 -14.36
CA SER A 290 -27.80 14.83 -14.24
C SER A 290 -28.20 13.64 -15.13
N LEU A 291 -29.36 13.02 -14.86
CA LEU A 291 -29.84 11.87 -15.63
C LEU A 291 -30.02 12.19 -17.13
N GLU A 292 -30.47 13.40 -17.45
CA GLU A 292 -30.61 13.89 -18.83
C GLU A 292 -29.25 14.00 -19.52
N GLU A 293 -28.27 14.61 -18.85
CA GLU A 293 -26.90 14.73 -19.35
C GLU A 293 -26.23 13.36 -19.51
N GLN A 294 -26.40 12.45 -18.56
CA GLN A 294 -25.91 11.08 -18.65
C GLN A 294 -26.45 10.35 -19.89
N THR A 295 -27.75 10.51 -20.16
CA THR A 295 -28.42 9.92 -21.34
C THR A 295 -27.85 10.51 -22.63
N MET A 296 -27.64 11.84 -22.67
CA MET A 296 -27.02 12.53 -23.79
C MET A 296 -25.58 12.05 -24.03
N MET A 297 -24.76 11.95 -22.98
CA MET A 297 -23.37 11.48 -23.07
C MET A 297 -23.26 10.08 -23.68
N VAL A 298 -24.13 9.16 -23.27
CA VAL A 298 -24.18 7.80 -23.83
C VAL A 298 -24.64 7.82 -25.29
N SER A 299 -25.67 8.60 -25.62
CA SER A 299 -26.15 8.76 -27.01
C SER A 299 -25.05 9.28 -27.96
N LEU A 300 -24.27 10.27 -27.51
CA LEU A 300 -23.15 10.81 -28.29
C LEU A 300 -22.07 9.75 -28.54
N LEU A 301 -21.74 8.93 -27.54
CA LEU A 301 -20.82 7.82 -27.69
C LEU A 301 -21.34 6.77 -28.69
N GLU A 302 -22.63 6.45 -28.65
CA GLU A 302 -23.26 5.50 -29.57
C GLU A 302 -23.21 6.00 -31.03
N LYS A 303 -23.49 7.28 -31.26
CA LYS A 303 -23.37 7.91 -32.58
C LYS A 303 -21.93 7.84 -33.11
N ALA A 304 -20.95 8.21 -32.29
CA ALA A 304 -19.53 8.14 -32.66
C ALA A 304 -19.08 6.70 -32.98
N HIS A 305 -19.55 5.72 -32.20
CA HIS A 305 -19.26 4.31 -32.42
C HIS A 305 -19.89 3.78 -33.72
N ALA A 306 -21.13 4.20 -34.03
CA ALA A 306 -21.79 3.86 -35.29
C ALA A 306 -21.08 4.44 -36.52
N GLN A 307 -20.60 5.68 -36.43
CA GLN A 307 -19.82 6.33 -37.50
C GLN A 307 -18.48 5.61 -37.77
N LYS A 308 -17.73 5.26 -36.71
CA LYS A 308 -16.48 4.47 -36.83
C LYS A 308 -16.69 3.07 -37.45
N ARG A 309 -17.85 2.44 -37.22
CA ARG A 309 -18.20 1.16 -37.85
C ARG A 309 -18.49 1.31 -39.34
N LYS A 310 -19.21 2.36 -39.73
CA LYS A 310 -19.51 2.64 -41.15
C LYS A 310 -18.23 2.95 -41.95
N SER A 311 -17.30 3.74 -41.41
CA SER A 311 -16.04 4.08 -42.11
C SER A 311 -15.12 2.87 -42.31
N LYS A 312 -15.12 1.91 -41.38
CA LYS A 312 -14.35 0.65 -41.50
C LYS A 312 -14.97 -0.38 -42.46
N GLN A 313 -16.25 -0.22 -42.82
CA GLN A 313 -16.91 -1.08 -43.79
C GLN A 313 -16.83 -0.51 -45.22
N SER A 314 -16.53 0.78 -45.36
CA SER A 314 -16.34 1.47 -46.64
C SER A 314 -14.87 1.61 -47.07
N SER A 315 -13.93 1.06 -46.29
CA SER A 315 -12.48 1.00 -46.58
C SER A 315 -12.09 -0.47 -46.75
#